data_AF-A0A930QD08-F1
#
_entry.id   AF-A0A930QD08-F1
#
_cell.length_a   1.000
_cell.length_b   1.000
_cell.length_c   1.000
_cell.angle_alpha   90.00
_cell.angle_beta   90.00
_cell.angle_gamma   90.00
#
_symmetry.space_group_name_H-M   'P 1'
#
loop_
_entity.id
_entity.type
_entity.pdbx_description
1 polymer ?
#
loop_
_entity_poly.entity_id
_entity_poly.type
_entity_poly.pdbx_seq_one_letter_code
_entity_poly.pdbx_strand_id
1 'polypeptide(L)'
;MASEIKPIYGTDRVQLASVLPLAAPYSAFVFPTTFCNFKCAYCGHSLGFAEMKKQYDFTPEHMTMETYVKTIDQLAEFPHKLKMLSLTGQGEPLLNPHIADMVRIAKEKNVAERIEIISNASLLRPALADALIDAGLDTLRVSLQGLSSKKY
;
A
#
# COMPACT_ATOMS: atom_id res chain seq x y z
N MET A 1 17.13 1.70 19.75
CA MET A 1 17.81 2.62 18.80
C MET A 1 17.00 3.90 18.74
N ALA A 2 17.64 5.08 18.76
CA ALA A 2 16.92 6.34 18.56
C ALA A 2 16.38 6.39 17.12
N SER A 3 15.18 6.94 16.93
CA SER A 3 14.62 7.14 15.60
C SER A 3 15.44 8.19 14.84
N GLU A 4 15.74 7.92 13.58
CA GLU A 4 16.43 8.86 12.70
C GLU A 4 15.41 9.54 11.77
N ILE A 5 15.50 10.86 11.63
CA ILE A 5 14.64 11.61 10.72
C ILE A 5 15.28 11.57 9.33
N LYS A 6 14.69 10.79 8.42
CA LYS A 6 15.12 10.65 7.02
C LYS A 6 13.98 10.99 6.05
N PRO A 7 14.27 11.53 4.85
CA PRO A 7 13.26 11.68 3.81
C PRO A 7 12.64 10.34 3.43
N ILE A 8 11.32 10.30 3.29
CA ILE A 8 10.57 9.11 2.86
C ILE A 8 10.65 8.87 1.34
N TYR A 9 11.35 9.72 0.59
CA TYR A 9 11.49 9.64 -0.86
C TYR A 9 12.95 9.44 -1.24
N GLY A 10 13.19 8.76 -2.36
CA GLY A 10 14.54 8.65 -2.94
C GLY A 10 15.08 10.04 -3.32
N THR A 11 16.28 10.33 -2.85
CA THR A 11 17.02 11.56 -3.19
C THR A 11 17.80 11.41 -4.50
N ASP A 12 18.15 10.18 -4.88
CA ASP A 12 18.78 9.87 -6.16
C ASP A 12 17.74 9.84 -7.29
N ARG A 13 17.60 10.97 -7.98
CA ARG A 13 16.62 11.18 -9.03
C ARG A 13 17.30 11.28 -10.39
N VAL A 14 16.71 10.64 -11.38
CA VAL A 14 17.10 10.76 -12.78
C VAL A 14 16.06 11.58 -13.52
N GLN A 15 16.47 12.28 -14.58
CA GLN A 15 15.54 12.93 -15.49
C GLN A 15 14.83 11.85 -16.30
N LEU A 16 13.52 11.67 -16.11
CA LEU A 16 12.78 10.54 -16.73
C LEU A 16 12.95 10.51 -18.25
N ALA A 17 12.93 11.67 -18.91
CA ALA A 17 13.11 11.77 -20.36
C ALA A 17 14.45 11.20 -20.88
N SER A 18 15.50 11.14 -20.06
CA SER A 18 16.81 10.63 -20.47
C SER A 18 16.97 9.12 -20.29
N VAL A 19 15.99 8.45 -19.68
CA VAL A 19 16.07 7.01 -19.33
C VAL A 19 14.90 6.20 -19.89
N LEU A 20 14.08 6.81 -20.76
CA LEU A 20 12.98 6.12 -21.45
C LEU A 20 13.49 5.39 -22.71
N PRO A 21 12.91 4.23 -23.06
CA PRO A 21 11.91 3.48 -22.29
C PRO A 21 12.51 2.80 -21.05
N LEU A 22 11.72 2.69 -19.97
CA LEU A 22 12.17 2.01 -18.75
C LEU A 22 12.22 0.50 -18.95
N ALA A 23 13.27 -0.14 -18.44
CA ALA A 23 13.40 -1.61 -18.41
C ALA A 23 12.49 -2.27 -17.35
N ALA A 24 12.11 -1.51 -16.31
CA ALA A 24 11.18 -1.92 -15.26
C ALA A 24 10.43 -0.69 -14.72
N PRO A 25 9.19 -0.85 -14.24
CA PRO A 25 8.49 0.24 -13.56
C PRO A 25 9.24 0.65 -12.29
N TYR A 26 9.27 1.95 -11.98
CA TYR A 26 9.84 2.40 -10.70
C TYR A 26 8.97 2.06 -9.50
N SER A 27 7.65 2.01 -9.69
CA SER A 27 6.73 1.78 -8.59
C SER A 27 5.51 1.01 -9.06
N ALA A 28 5.02 0.13 -8.20
CA ALA A 28 3.76 -0.57 -8.37
C ALA A 28 2.86 -0.29 -7.16
N PHE A 29 1.57 -0.08 -7.43
CA PHE A 29 0.54 0.13 -6.42
C PHE A 29 -0.43 -1.04 -6.51
N VAL A 30 -0.55 -1.80 -5.41
CA VAL A 30 -1.40 -2.99 -5.33
C VAL A 30 -2.42 -2.76 -4.22
N PHE A 31 -3.69 -3.00 -4.52
CA PHE A 31 -4.82 -2.65 -3.66
C PHE A 31 -5.24 -3.91 -2.91
N PRO A 32 -4.81 -4.12 -1.65
CA PRO A 32 -5.06 -5.39 -0.95
C PRO A 32 -6.55 -5.62 -0.71
N THR A 33 -7.29 -4.53 -0.58
CA THR A 33 -8.74 -4.54 -0.41
C THR A 33 -9.31 -3.23 -0.88
N THR A 34 -10.56 -3.29 -1.30
CA THR A 34 -11.37 -2.12 -1.58
C THR A 34 -12.42 -1.83 -0.50
N PHE A 35 -12.36 -2.52 0.65
CA PHE A 35 -13.08 -2.12 1.85
C PHE A 35 -12.36 -0.98 2.56
N CYS A 36 -13.11 -0.03 3.14
CA CYS A 36 -12.58 0.99 4.04
C CYS A 36 -13.55 1.20 5.21
N ASN A 37 -13.01 1.34 6.41
CA ASN A 37 -13.80 1.61 7.62
C ASN A 37 -14.05 3.10 7.84
N PHE A 38 -13.43 3.98 7.04
CA PHE A 38 -13.60 5.43 7.10
C PHE A 38 -14.41 5.97 5.90
N LYS A 39 -14.96 7.17 6.07
CA LYS A 39 -15.73 7.91 5.05
C LYS A 39 -15.21 9.35 4.92
N CYS A 40 -13.91 9.51 4.68
CA CYS A 40 -13.27 10.83 4.59
C CYS A 40 -13.96 11.69 3.51
N ALA A 41 -14.28 12.96 3.82
CA ALA A 41 -15.12 13.81 2.97
C ALA A 41 -14.59 14.01 1.54
N TYR A 42 -13.28 13.92 1.33
CA TYR A 42 -12.62 14.05 0.02
C TYR A 42 -12.45 12.71 -0.72
N CYS A 43 -12.83 11.58 -0.11
CA CYS A 43 -12.68 10.25 -0.68
C CYS A 43 -13.99 9.78 -1.30
N GLY A 44 -13.93 8.99 -2.39
CA GLY A 44 -15.11 8.36 -2.99
C GLY A 44 -15.92 7.50 -2.01
N HIS A 45 -15.26 6.91 -0.99
CA HIS A 45 -15.93 6.16 0.08
C HIS A 45 -16.91 7.00 0.91
N SER A 46 -16.82 8.33 0.87
CA SER A 46 -17.79 9.22 1.53
C SER A 46 -19.22 9.07 0.99
N LEU A 47 -19.36 8.69 -0.29
CA LEU A 47 -20.64 8.42 -0.94
C LEU A 47 -21.36 7.19 -0.34
N GLY A 48 -20.61 6.28 0.28
CA GLY A 48 -21.10 4.98 0.72
C GLY A 48 -21.24 3.97 -0.43
N PHE A 49 -21.28 2.68 -0.08
CA PHE A 49 -21.21 1.60 -1.08
C PHE A 49 -22.40 1.57 -2.05
N ALA A 50 -23.61 1.90 -1.60
CA ALA A 50 -24.78 1.92 -2.48
C ALA A 50 -24.63 2.95 -3.62
N GLU A 51 -24.19 4.16 -3.29
CA GLU A 51 -23.99 5.21 -4.29
C GLU A 51 -22.75 4.94 -5.15
N MET A 52 -21.67 4.41 -4.57
CA MET A 52 -20.51 3.98 -5.36
C MET A 52 -20.86 2.85 -6.35
N LYS A 53 -21.69 1.89 -5.96
CA LYS A 53 -22.19 0.82 -6.87
C LYS A 53 -23.01 1.41 -8.01
N LYS A 54 -23.89 2.36 -7.71
CA LYS A 54 -24.74 3.01 -8.71
C LYS A 54 -23.95 3.86 -9.71
N GLN A 55 -22.98 4.66 -9.24
CA GLN A 55 -22.25 5.59 -10.09
C GLN A 55 -21.06 4.97 -10.82
N TYR A 56 -20.38 4.00 -10.19
CA TYR A 56 -19.09 3.48 -10.66
C TYR A 56 -19.07 1.95 -10.82
N ASP A 57 -20.22 1.28 -10.66
CA ASP A 57 -20.31 -0.18 -10.61
C ASP A 57 -19.40 -0.85 -9.54
N PHE A 58 -19.03 -0.08 -8.52
CA PHE A 58 -18.07 -0.50 -7.51
C PHE A 58 -18.64 -1.57 -6.57
N THR A 59 -17.95 -2.70 -6.48
CA THR A 59 -18.25 -3.78 -5.52
C THR A 59 -17.00 -4.02 -4.67
N PRO A 60 -17.03 -3.77 -3.36
CA PRO A 60 -15.85 -3.91 -2.53
C PRO A 60 -15.48 -5.38 -2.32
N GLU A 61 -14.19 -5.67 -2.34
CA GLU A 61 -13.64 -7.02 -2.20
C GLU A 61 -12.26 -7.01 -1.54
N HIS A 62 -11.83 -8.18 -1.07
CA HIS A 62 -10.42 -8.43 -0.75
C HIS A 62 -9.76 -9.03 -1.97
N MET A 63 -8.56 -8.57 -2.30
CA MET A 63 -7.72 -9.25 -3.28
C MET A 63 -7.43 -10.66 -2.78
N THR A 64 -7.67 -11.66 -3.64
CA THR A 64 -7.34 -13.05 -3.32
C THR A 64 -5.83 -13.24 -3.25
N MET A 65 -5.37 -14.14 -2.39
CA MET A 65 -3.93 -14.46 -2.30
C MET A 65 -3.39 -15.05 -3.60
N GLU A 66 -4.21 -15.79 -4.37
CA GLU A 66 -3.84 -16.28 -5.70
C GLU A 66 -3.50 -15.12 -6.65
N THR A 67 -4.38 -14.12 -6.75
CA THR A 67 -4.15 -12.93 -7.57
C THR A 67 -2.93 -12.17 -7.09
N TYR A 68 -2.77 -12.02 -5.77
CA TYR A 68 -1.63 -11.31 -5.19
C TYR A 68 -0.30 -12.01 -5.52
N VAL A 69 -0.19 -13.32 -5.27
CA VAL A 69 1.02 -14.10 -5.55
C VAL A 69 1.37 -14.02 -7.04
N LYS A 70 0.39 -14.23 -7.92
CA LYS A 70 0.59 -14.09 -9.37
C LYS A 70 1.09 -12.69 -9.76
N THR A 71 0.53 -11.65 -9.15
CA THR A 71 0.97 -10.26 -9.39
C THR A 71 2.42 -10.06 -8.96
N ILE A 72 2.80 -10.53 -7.77
CA ILE A 72 4.17 -10.41 -7.27
C ILE A 72 5.16 -11.22 -8.13
N ASP A 73 4.77 -12.43 -8.55
CA ASP A 73 5.59 -13.25 -9.43
C ASP A 73 5.86 -12.55 -10.77
N GLN A 74 4.84 -11.98 -11.39
CA GLN A 74 5.00 -11.20 -12.63
C GLN A 74 5.82 -9.93 -12.45
N LEU A 75 5.68 -9.24 -11.31
CA LEU A 75 6.52 -8.09 -10.99
C LEU A 75 7.99 -8.49 -10.77
N ALA A 76 8.25 -9.71 -10.31
CA ALA A 76 9.60 -10.24 -10.12
C ALA A 76 10.26 -10.69 -11.44
N GLU A 77 9.51 -10.81 -12.54
CA GLU A 77 10.06 -11.12 -13.88
C GLU A 77 10.77 -9.92 -14.53
N PHE A 78 10.59 -8.70 -14.02
CA PHE A 78 11.31 -7.53 -14.51
C PHE A 78 12.83 -7.65 -14.24
N PRO A 79 13.69 -7.13 -15.12
CA PRO A 79 15.15 -7.25 -14.99
C PRO A 79 15.72 -6.52 -13.78
N HIS A 80 14.95 -5.60 -13.19
CA HIS A 80 15.32 -4.83 -12.01
C HIS A 80 14.14 -4.79 -11.04
N LYS A 81 14.46 -4.72 -9.75
CA LYS A 81 13.47 -4.49 -8.71
C LYS A 81 12.74 -3.17 -8.93
N LEU A 82 11.50 -3.13 -8.49
CA LEU A 82 10.80 -1.88 -8.28
C LEU A 82 11.59 -1.04 -7.27
N LYS A 83 11.63 0.28 -7.44
CA LYS A 83 12.07 1.16 -6.33
C LYS A 83 11.09 1.09 -5.16
N MET A 84 9.81 0.83 -5.45
CA MET A 84 8.77 0.77 -4.44
C MET A 84 7.60 -0.14 -4.85
N LEU A 85 7.17 -0.99 -3.92
CA LEU A 85 5.86 -1.62 -3.94
C LEU A 85 4.99 -0.97 -2.84
N SER A 86 3.85 -0.41 -3.21
CA SER A 86 2.93 0.21 -2.26
C SER A 86 1.64 -0.61 -2.14
N LEU A 87 1.37 -1.13 -0.95
CA LEU A 87 0.13 -1.80 -0.57
C LEU A 87 -0.85 -0.73 -0.06
N THR A 88 -1.62 -0.18 -0.98
CA THR A 88 -2.50 0.98 -0.77
C THR A 88 -3.57 1.01 -1.86
N GLY A 89 -4.50 1.96 -1.79
CA GLY A 89 -5.41 2.25 -2.89
C GLY A 89 -6.76 2.75 -2.41
N GLN A 90 -7.80 2.31 -3.09
CA GLN A 90 -9.19 2.64 -2.76
C GLN A 90 -9.72 1.71 -1.67
N GLY A 91 -9.16 1.81 -0.46
CA GLY A 91 -9.49 0.95 0.68
C GLY A 91 -8.59 1.22 1.89
N GLU A 92 -8.83 0.51 2.99
CA GLU A 92 -7.94 0.48 4.16
C GLU A 92 -7.19 -0.88 4.17
N PRO A 93 -5.89 -0.91 3.83
CA PRO A 93 -5.12 -2.16 3.72
C PRO A 93 -5.16 -3.04 4.96
N LEU A 94 -5.22 -2.46 6.16
CA LEU A 94 -5.25 -3.22 7.42
C LEU A 94 -6.57 -3.96 7.66
N LEU A 95 -7.59 -3.79 6.80
CA LEU A 95 -8.79 -4.64 6.78
C LEU A 95 -8.55 -5.99 6.10
N ASN A 96 -7.52 -6.14 5.26
CA ASN A 96 -7.23 -7.42 4.64
C ASN A 96 -6.58 -8.36 5.69
N PRO A 97 -7.18 -9.54 5.99
CA PRO A 97 -6.64 -10.44 7.01
C PRO A 97 -5.25 -11.00 6.67
N HIS A 98 -4.84 -10.95 5.40
CA HIS A 98 -3.56 -11.43 4.90
C HIS A 98 -2.53 -10.32 4.68
N ILE A 99 -2.75 -9.10 5.18
CA ILE A 99 -1.87 -7.96 4.87
C ILE A 99 -0.40 -8.21 5.26
N ALA A 100 -0.14 -8.87 6.39
CA ALA A 100 1.22 -9.22 6.81
C ALA A 100 1.83 -10.32 5.91
N ASP A 101 1.03 -11.29 5.48
CA ASP A 101 1.49 -12.34 4.55
C ASP A 101 1.82 -11.74 3.18
N MET A 102 1.02 -10.78 2.71
CA MET A 102 1.29 -10.04 1.47
C MET A 102 2.65 -9.34 1.55
N VAL A 103 2.93 -8.61 2.63
CA VAL A 103 4.25 -7.99 2.86
C VAL A 103 5.36 -9.04 2.84
N ARG A 104 5.18 -10.16 3.55
CA ARG A 104 6.18 -11.22 3.65
C ARG A 104 6.52 -11.81 2.28
N ILE A 105 5.50 -12.14 1.49
CA ILE A 105 5.66 -12.68 0.12
C ILE A 105 6.44 -11.70 -0.76
N ALA A 106 6.08 -10.42 -0.76
CA ALA A 106 6.80 -9.42 -1.54
C ALA A 106 8.26 -9.26 -1.09
N LYS A 107 8.52 -9.37 0.22
CA LYS A 107 9.87 -9.28 0.80
C LYS A 107 10.72 -10.48 0.41
N GLU A 108 10.18 -11.69 0.56
CA GLU A 108 10.85 -12.96 0.21
C GLU A 108 11.12 -13.06 -1.29
N LYS A 109 10.19 -12.60 -2.13
CA LYS A 109 10.37 -12.50 -3.59
C LYS A 109 11.34 -11.39 -4.00
N ASN A 110 11.76 -10.55 -3.06
CA ASN A 110 12.75 -9.50 -3.27
C ASN A 110 12.36 -8.54 -4.42
N VAL A 111 11.05 -8.30 -4.58
CA VAL A 111 10.46 -7.65 -5.77
C VAL A 111 10.69 -6.14 -5.81
N ALA A 112 10.92 -5.53 -4.65
CA ALA A 112 11.11 -4.08 -4.51
C ALA A 112 12.25 -3.76 -3.55
N GLU A 113 12.89 -2.61 -3.74
CA GLU A 113 13.83 -2.02 -2.77
C GLU A 113 13.12 -1.60 -1.48
N ARG A 114 11.85 -1.20 -1.58
CA ARG A 114 11.02 -0.75 -0.47
C ARG A 114 9.58 -1.24 -0.60
N ILE A 115 9.05 -1.81 0.47
CA ILE A 115 7.64 -2.17 0.61
C ILE A 115 6.98 -1.21 1.58
N GLU A 116 5.92 -0.52 1.14
CA GLU A 116 5.17 0.40 1.99
C GLU A 116 3.69 0.03 2.11
N ILE A 117 3.09 0.37 3.26
CA ILE A 117 1.64 0.40 3.46
C ILE A 117 1.25 1.85 3.75
N ILE A 118 0.17 2.32 3.12
CA ILE A 118 -0.48 3.58 3.48
C ILE A 118 -1.81 3.25 4.17
N SER A 119 -2.00 3.69 5.41
CA SER A 119 -3.14 3.31 6.24
C SER A 119 -3.66 4.49 7.05
N ASN A 120 -4.93 4.45 7.44
CA ASN A 120 -5.51 5.32 8.46
C ASN A 120 -5.12 4.93 9.89
N ALA A 121 -4.44 3.78 10.05
CA ALA A 121 -3.91 3.23 11.31
C ALA A 121 -4.94 2.93 12.40
N SER A 122 -6.24 3.07 12.15
CA SER A 122 -7.30 2.81 13.15
C SER A 122 -7.38 1.34 13.59
N LEU A 123 -6.82 0.42 12.78
CA LEU A 123 -6.75 -1.01 13.06
C LEU A 123 -5.35 -1.49 13.45
N LEU A 124 -4.38 -0.59 13.57
CA LEU A 124 -3.00 -0.94 13.93
C LEU A 124 -2.89 -1.29 15.41
N ARG A 125 -3.16 -2.55 15.74
CA ARG A 125 -3.01 -3.10 17.09
C ARG A 125 -1.60 -3.68 17.29
N PRO A 126 -1.09 -3.82 18.52
CA PRO A 126 0.26 -4.33 18.78
C PRO A 126 0.60 -5.61 18.02
N ALA A 127 -0.27 -6.63 18.09
CA ALA A 127 -0.05 -7.90 17.40
C ALA A 127 0.06 -7.77 15.87
N LEU A 128 -0.71 -6.85 15.25
CA LEU A 128 -0.62 -6.61 13.82
C LEU A 128 0.64 -5.80 13.48
N ALA A 129 1.01 -4.84 14.33
CA ALA A 129 2.25 -4.08 14.16
C ALA A 129 3.47 -5.02 14.22
N ASP A 130 3.54 -5.91 15.21
CA ASP A 130 4.60 -6.92 15.33
C ASP A 130 4.63 -7.83 14.09
N ALA A 131 3.47 -8.33 13.65
CA ALA A 131 3.39 -9.17 12.45
C ALA A 131 3.86 -8.46 11.17
N LEU A 132 3.62 -7.15 11.03
CA LEU A 132 4.11 -6.35 9.90
C LEU A 132 5.62 -6.11 9.97
N ILE A 133 6.15 -5.90 11.18
CA ILE A 133 7.60 -5.78 11.40
C ILE A 133 8.29 -7.10 11.06
N ASP A 134 7.77 -8.22 11.57
CA ASP A 134 8.30 -9.57 11.33
C ASP A 134 8.20 -9.96 9.85
N ALA A 135 7.16 -9.50 9.14
CA ALA A 135 7.03 -9.68 7.70
C ALA A 135 8.05 -8.87 6.87
N GLY A 136 8.76 -7.92 7.49
CA GLY A 136 9.77 -7.10 6.84
C GLY A 136 9.23 -5.85 6.14
N LEU A 137 8.13 -5.26 6.64
CA LEU A 137 7.61 -3.99 6.14
C LEU A 137 8.65 -2.88 6.31
N ASP A 138 9.00 -2.18 5.22
CA ASP A 138 10.01 -1.12 5.27
C ASP A 138 9.41 0.23 5.70
N THR A 139 8.15 0.50 5.39
CA THR A 139 7.51 1.80 5.68
C THR A 139 6.02 1.67 5.94
N LEU A 140 5.56 2.21 7.07
CA LEU A 140 4.15 2.46 7.33
C LEU A 140 3.88 3.97 7.26
N ARG A 141 3.08 4.39 6.28
CA ARG A 141 2.65 5.78 6.13
C ARG A 141 1.24 5.95 6.71
N VAL A 142 1.13 6.77 7.75
CA VAL A 142 -0.16 7.04 8.40
C VAL A 142 -0.82 8.27 7.77
N SER A 143 -2.06 8.11 7.33
CA SER A 143 -2.91 9.20 6.83
C SER A 143 -3.53 9.93 8.01
N LEU A 144 -3.03 11.12 8.33
CA LEU A 144 -3.54 11.96 9.42
C LEU A 144 -4.15 13.24 8.85
N GLN A 145 -5.47 13.42 8.98
CA GLN A 145 -6.19 14.55 8.37
C GLN A 145 -6.40 15.73 9.32
N GLY A 146 -6.35 15.47 10.63
CA GLY A 146 -6.53 16.48 11.67
C GLY A 146 -5.58 16.23 12.84
N LEU A 147 -5.09 17.32 13.44
CA LEU A 147 -4.28 17.28 14.66
C LEU A 147 -5.13 17.28 15.94
N SER A 148 -6.46 17.23 15.80
CA SER A 148 -7.42 17.23 16.92
C SER A 148 -8.69 16.52 16.47
N SER A 149 -9.44 15.91 17.39
CA SER A 149 -10.70 15.22 17.08
C SER A 149 -11.74 16.09 16.38
N LYS A 150 -11.76 17.42 16.62
CA LYS A 150 -12.67 18.35 15.94
C LYS A 150 -12.30 18.60 14.47
N LYS A 151 -11.02 18.45 14.12
CA LYS A 151 -10.48 18.71 12.78
C LYS A 151 -10.28 17.42 11.98
N TYR A 152 -10.52 16.26 12.58
CA TYR A 152 -10.41 14.95 11.96
C TYR A 152 -11.80 14.54 11.45
#